data_AF-N4TYH6-F1
#
_entry.id   AF-N4TYH6-F1
#
_cell.length_a   1.000
_cell.length_b   1.000
_cell.length_c   1.000
_cell.angle_alpha   90.00
_cell.angle_beta   90.00
_cell.angle_gamma   90.00
#
_symmetry.space_group_name_H-M   'P 1'
#
loop_
_entity.id
_entity.type
_entity.pdbx_description
1 polymer ?
#
loop_
_entity_poly.entity_id
_entity_poly.type
_entity_poly.pdbx_seq_one_letter_code
_entity_poly.pdbx_strand_id
1 'polypeptide(L)'
;TMVNPLYVVYALSAIAGVEACKRTCSASNDAGTTCSYSCTQVCSSISAKQARDTFLAALQSGGNSCSAVGTSGVSCRKTAKFGSCYDHHWSCGSGC
;
A
#
# COMPACT_ATOMS: atom_id res chain seq x y z
N THR A 1 45.98 19.33 -14.10
CA THR A 1 44.67 18.98 -14.70
C THR A 1 44.27 17.60 -14.22
N MET A 2 43.01 17.46 -13.80
CA MET A 2 42.24 16.23 -13.52
C MET A 2 42.66 15.28 -12.39
N VAL A 3 41.79 15.28 -11.37
CA VAL A 3 41.50 14.17 -10.44
C VAL A 3 41.04 12.92 -11.20
N ASN A 4 41.29 11.71 -10.68
CA ASN A 4 40.20 10.72 -10.59
C ASN A 4 40.46 9.62 -9.54
N PRO A 5 39.46 9.28 -8.70
CA PRO A 5 39.63 8.50 -7.49
C PRO A 5 39.32 7.00 -7.66
N LEU A 6 39.99 6.20 -6.84
CA LEU A 6 39.53 5.00 -6.13
C LEU A 6 38.21 4.38 -6.64
N TYR A 7 38.32 3.34 -7.48
CA TYR A 7 37.23 2.41 -7.77
C TYR A 7 37.09 1.41 -6.61
N VAL A 8 36.37 1.82 -5.55
CA VAL A 8 35.83 0.87 -4.58
C VAL A 8 34.49 0.38 -5.13
N VAL A 9 34.50 -0.82 -5.70
CA VAL A 9 33.28 -1.52 -6.13
C VAL A 9 32.57 -2.01 -4.88
N TYR A 10 31.66 -1.19 -4.33
CA TYR A 10 30.66 -1.66 -3.39
C TYR A 10 29.65 -2.51 -4.16
N ALA A 11 29.90 -3.82 -4.22
CA ALA A 11 28.85 -4.79 -4.49
C ALA A 11 27.90 -4.79 -3.28
N LEU A 12 26.89 -3.91 -3.33
CA LEU A 12 25.74 -4.00 -2.44
C LEU A 12 25.00 -5.28 -2.80
N SER A 13 25.26 -6.31 -2.01
CA SER A 13 24.47 -7.53 -1.94
C SER A 13 23.00 -7.12 -1.84
N ALA A 14 22.28 -7.22 -2.96
CA ALA A 14 20.84 -7.15 -2.97
C ALA A 14 20.35 -8.33 -2.15
N ILE A 15 20.13 -8.09 -0.86
CA ILE A 15 19.35 -8.99 -0.01
C ILE A 15 18.01 -9.10 -0.71
N ALA A 16 17.81 -10.23 -1.38
CA ALA A 16 16.53 -10.72 -1.84
C ALA A 16 15.67 -11.02 -0.60
N GLY A 17 15.37 -9.99 0.18
CA GLY A 17 14.34 -9.96 1.20
C GLY A 17 13.02 -9.63 0.53
N VAL A 18 12.68 -10.34 -0.55
CA VAL A 18 11.33 -10.33 -1.11
C VAL A 18 10.49 -11.22 -0.19
N GLU A 19 10.34 -10.83 1.08
CA GLU A 19 9.10 -11.14 1.79
C GLU A 19 8.03 -10.46 0.94
N ALA A 20 7.45 -11.21 0.01
CA ALA A 20 6.43 -10.73 -0.92
C ALA A 20 5.47 -9.84 -0.13
N CYS A 21 5.48 -8.54 -0.42
CA CYS A 21 4.75 -7.52 0.31
C CYS A 21 3.39 -8.06 0.72
N LYS A 22 3.22 -8.35 2.02
CA LYS A 22 2.05 -9.06 2.52
C LYS A 22 0.87 -8.11 2.36
N ARG A 23 0.15 -8.23 1.25
CA ARG A 23 -1.01 -7.37 0.93
C ARG A 23 -1.99 -7.45 2.07
N THR A 24 -2.04 -6.38 2.84
CA THR A 24 -2.76 -6.29 4.10
C THR A 24 -4.13 -5.68 3.87
N CYS A 25 -4.25 -4.70 2.95
CA CYS A 25 -5.52 -4.19 2.44
C CYS A 25 -5.63 -4.43 0.95
N SER A 26 -6.76 -4.96 0.49
CA SER A 26 -7.01 -5.23 -0.94
C SER A 26 -8.49 -5.05 -1.29
N ALA A 27 -8.76 -4.78 -2.57
CA ALA A 27 -10.12 -4.64 -3.06
C ALA A 27 -10.89 -5.95 -2.82
N SER A 28 -12.02 -5.84 -2.12
CA SER A 28 -12.95 -6.95 -1.85
C SER A 28 -14.18 -6.89 -2.73
N ASN A 29 -14.53 -5.71 -3.24
CA ASN A 29 -15.64 -5.54 -4.17
C ASN A 29 -15.41 -4.33 -5.09
N ASP A 30 -15.75 -4.50 -6.35
CA ASP A 30 -15.83 -3.45 -7.37
C ASP A 30 -17.28 -3.40 -7.85
N ALA A 31 -18.04 -2.41 -7.40
CA ALA A 31 -19.47 -2.33 -7.70
C ALA A 31 -19.85 -0.92 -8.15
N GLY A 32 -20.21 -0.77 -9.41
CA GLY A 32 -20.66 0.50 -9.98
C GLY A 32 -19.63 1.61 -9.75
N THR A 33 -20.03 2.63 -9.00
CA THR A 33 -19.21 3.82 -8.66
C THR A 33 -18.49 3.71 -7.32
N THR A 34 -18.42 2.51 -6.72
CA THR A 34 -17.83 2.30 -5.40
C THR A 34 -16.80 1.16 -5.43
N CYS A 35 -15.69 1.38 -4.75
CA CYS A 35 -14.67 0.38 -4.42
C CYS A 35 -14.75 0.04 -2.95
N SER A 36 -14.88 -1.24 -2.62
CA SER A 36 -14.74 -1.71 -1.25
C SER A 36 -13.42 -2.45 -1.09
N TYR A 37 -12.78 -2.21 0.05
CA TYR A 37 -11.52 -2.85 0.43
C TYR A 37 -11.69 -3.52 1.78
N SER A 38 -10.99 -4.63 1.96
CA SER A 38 -10.88 -5.32 3.23
C SER A 38 -9.41 -5.39 3.65
N CYS A 39 -9.17 -5.10 4.92
CA CYS A 39 -7.86 -5.19 5.54
C CYS A 39 -7.83 -6.37 6.52
N THR A 40 -6.81 -7.21 6.44
CA THR A 40 -6.60 -8.34 7.35
C THR A 40 -5.32 -8.15 8.13
N GLN A 41 -5.19 -8.79 9.29
CA GLN A 41 -3.94 -8.75 10.04
C GLN A 41 -2.98 -9.80 9.46
N VAL A 42 -2.17 -9.39 8.47
CA VAL A 42 -1.17 -10.26 7.85
C VAL A 42 0.22 -10.07 8.47
N CYS A 43 0.57 -8.85 8.85
CA CYS A 43 1.72 -8.60 9.71
C CYS A 43 1.34 -8.73 11.18
N SER A 44 2.08 -9.56 11.92
CA SER A 44 1.83 -9.85 13.34
C SER A 44 1.86 -8.61 14.24
N SER A 45 2.61 -7.57 13.84
CA SER A 45 2.76 -6.30 14.55
C SER A 45 1.72 -5.23 14.20
N ILE A 46 0.90 -5.44 13.16
CA ILE A 46 -0.05 -4.42 12.66
C ILE A 46 -1.45 -5.01 12.63
N SER A 47 -2.32 -4.50 13.51
CA SER A 47 -3.73 -4.91 13.51
C SER A 47 -4.42 -4.53 12.20
N ALA A 48 -5.47 -5.28 11.84
CA ALA A 48 -6.31 -4.97 10.67
C ALA A 48 -6.85 -3.52 10.71
N LYS A 49 -7.16 -3.00 11.91
CA LYS A 49 -7.60 -1.61 12.11
C LYS A 49 -6.49 -0.60 11.80
N GLN A 50 -5.27 -0.82 12.30
CA GLN A 50 -4.14 0.07 11.98
C GLN A 50 -3.81 0.07 10.49
N ALA A 51 -3.82 -1.11 9.85
CA ALA A 51 -3.63 -1.23 8.41
C ALA A 51 -4.70 -0.45 7.64
N ARG A 52 -5.97 -0.62 8.04
CA ARG A 52 -7.12 0.13 7.50
C ARG A 52 -6.93 1.63 7.66
N ASP A 53 -6.64 2.11 8.87
CA ASP A 53 -6.47 3.54 9.16
C ASP A 53 -5.33 4.15 8.33
N THR A 54 -4.22 3.43 8.19
CA THR A 54 -3.06 3.86 7.37
C THR A 54 -3.41 3.90 5.89
N PHE A 55 -4.04 2.86 5.37
CA PHE A 55 -4.47 2.80 3.97
C PHE A 55 -5.49 3.89 3.64
N LEU A 56 -6.47 4.10 4.53
CA LEU A 56 -7.48 5.15 4.39
C LEU A 56 -6.84 6.54 4.35
N ALA A 57 -5.90 6.83 5.25
CA ALA A 57 -5.20 8.10 5.28
C ALA A 57 -4.43 8.35 3.98
N ALA A 58 -3.74 7.34 3.44
CA ALA A 58 -3.03 7.44 2.17
C ALA A 58 -3.99 7.72 1.00
N LEU A 59 -5.11 7.00 0.92
CA LEU A 59 -6.16 7.22 -0.09
C LEU A 59 -6.72 8.64 -0.04
N GLN A 60 -7.06 9.12 1.16
CA GLN A 60 -7.60 10.46 1.37
C GLN A 60 -6.56 11.55 1.04
N SER A 61 -5.30 11.34 1.41
CA SER A 61 -4.20 12.24 1.03
C SER A 61 -3.96 12.29 -0.47
N GLY A 62 -4.26 11.19 -1.19
CA GLY A 62 -4.28 11.15 -2.66
C GLY A 62 -5.47 11.87 -3.29
N GLY A 63 -6.36 12.49 -2.49
CA GLY A 63 -7.56 13.18 -2.96
C GLY A 63 -8.74 12.26 -3.26
N ASN A 64 -8.68 10.99 -2.83
CA ASN A 64 -9.77 10.05 -3.06
C ASN A 64 -10.84 10.19 -1.98
N SER A 65 -12.12 10.18 -2.40
CA SER A 65 -13.26 10.21 -1.49
C SER A 65 -13.49 8.83 -0.88
N CYS A 66 -12.79 8.54 0.21
CA CYS A 66 -12.81 7.27 0.92
C CYS A 66 -13.21 7.42 2.39
N SER A 67 -13.85 6.40 2.94
CA SER A 67 -14.31 6.32 4.31
C SER A 67 -14.05 4.94 4.92
N ALA A 68 -13.84 4.92 6.23
CA ALA A 68 -13.77 3.70 7.03
C ALA A 68 -15.12 2.96 7.05
N VAL A 69 -15.09 1.63 6.99
CA VAL A 69 -16.25 0.74 7.18
C VAL A 69 -15.89 -0.32 8.22
N GLY A 70 -16.52 -0.27 9.40
CA GLY A 70 -16.23 -1.22 10.48
C GLY A 70 -14.78 -1.16 10.96
N THR A 71 -14.23 -2.32 11.36
CA THR A 71 -12.87 -2.43 11.90
C THR A 71 -11.80 -2.61 10.84
N SER A 72 -12.13 -3.20 9.69
CA SER A 72 -11.18 -3.60 8.64
C SER A 72 -11.52 -3.08 7.24
N GLY A 73 -12.68 -2.48 7.03
CA GLY A 73 -13.15 -2.06 5.71
C GLY A 73 -12.77 -0.62 5.36
N VAL A 74 -12.59 -0.39 4.06
CA VAL A 74 -12.60 0.95 3.44
C VAL A 74 -13.59 0.94 2.28
N SER A 75 -14.36 2.01 2.13
CA SER A 75 -15.21 2.25 0.97
C SER A 75 -14.79 3.55 0.30
N CYS A 76 -14.58 3.52 -1.00
CA CYS A 76 -14.17 4.66 -1.81
C CYS A 76 -15.13 4.87 -2.96
N ARG A 77 -15.45 6.13 -3.25
CA ARG A 77 -16.14 6.49 -4.48
C ARG A 77 -15.15 6.53 -5.64
N LYS A 78 -15.44 5.80 -6.70
CA LYS A 78 -14.70 5.88 -7.97
C LYS A 78 -14.86 7.28 -8.55
N THR A 79 -13.74 7.91 -8.81
CA THR A 79 -13.64 9.13 -9.60
C THR A 79 -12.82 8.81 -10.85
N ALA A 80 -12.84 9.68 -11.86
CA ALA A 80 -12.00 9.49 -13.05
C ALA A 80 -10.49 9.38 -12.71
N LYS A 81 -10.06 10.01 -11.61
CA LYS A 81 -8.68 9.92 -11.09
C LYS A 81 -8.42 8.69 -10.24
N PHE A 82 -9.48 8.02 -9.76
CA PHE A 82 -9.37 6.86 -8.88
C PHE A 82 -8.85 5.63 -9.62
N GLY A 83 -9.07 5.52 -10.94
CA GLY A 83 -8.68 4.33 -11.69
C GLY A 83 -9.49 3.09 -11.28
N SER A 84 -8.85 1.93 -11.33
CA SER A 84 -9.44 0.64 -10.92
C SER A 84 -9.37 0.47 -9.40
N CYS A 85 -10.34 -0.23 -8.79
CA CYS A 85 -10.24 -0.59 -7.38
C CYS A 85 -8.99 -1.43 -7.08
N TYR A 86 -8.52 -2.20 -8.06
CA TYR A 86 -7.37 -3.09 -7.89
C TYR A 86 -6.01 -2.38 -8.02
N ASP A 87 -6.00 -1.11 -8.44
CA ASP A 87 -4.79 -0.28 -8.48
C ASP A 87 -4.36 0.13 -7.06
N HIS A 88 -5.30 0.19 -6.12
CA HIS A 88 -5.04 0.58 -4.74
C HIS A 88 -4.92 -0.65 -3.84
N HIS A 89 -3.84 -0.69 -3.07
CA HIS A 89 -3.64 -1.68 -2.04
C HIS A 89 -2.68 -1.12 -0.99
N TRP A 90 -2.62 -1.79 0.16
CA TRP A 90 -1.63 -1.47 1.17
C TRP A 90 -1.00 -2.76 1.67
N SER A 91 0.31 -2.75 1.82
CA SER A 91 1.11 -3.88 2.28
C SER A 91 2.00 -3.43 3.42
N CYS A 92 2.19 -4.31 4.39
CA CYS A 92 3.15 -4.08 5.45
C CYS A 92 4.53 -4.60 5.03
N GLY A 93 5.57 -3.80 5.27
CA GLY A 93 6.97 -4.09 4.90
C GLY A 93 7.71 -2.83 4.41
N SER A 94 9.01 -2.72 4.68
CA SER A 94 9.82 -1.63 4.12
C SER A 94 10.15 -1.96 2.66
N GLY A 95 9.94 -1.01 1.74
CA GLY A 95 10.12 -1.24 0.30
C GLY A 95 8.89 -1.79 -0.43
N CYS A 96 7.75 -1.76 0.27
CA CYS A 96 6.40 -1.93 -0.23
C CYS A 96 5.67 -0.58 -0.16
#